data_AF-A0A3M8EHC8-F1
#
_entry.id   AF-A0A3M8EHC8-F1
#
_cell.length_a   1.000
_cell.length_b   1.000
_cell.length_c   1.000
_cell.angle_alpha   90.00
_cell.angle_beta   90.00
_cell.angle_gamma   90.00
#
_symmetry.space_group_name_H-M   'P 1'
#
loop_
_entity.id
_entity.type
_entity.pdbx_description
1 polymer ?
#
loop_
_entity_poly.entity_id
_entity_poly.type
_entity_poly.pdbx_seq_one_letter_code
_entity_poly.pdbx_strand_id
1 'polypeptide(L)'
;MEDFAEIDDLTTGRDWDLIDDPEETPPDYNNSGPLDIHLHSTAPQVEAAAQDLCSEIGYKLDRAITHMKVTILNLYWTYHLSPERWIGYSRDNNKKIINFRYNRQHIAVSPLLKVIDGLTTHGYVTTKKGYLNRMTKEGKCSRMKATQKLIDLLEGKYTFTIDVVGRHPAEEVIYLKDKKKELVWYDDNRETPKMRKFLNEYNEFLQKTYIDIDYMGYVHERKLNNLSPEYMVNLPTHLYFDLTKKKMRRVFNNKSFTQGGRFYGGFWMEMPSKLRLRLIINSQKVVEADYSGIHIHLLYNQAGIDYGRKNQDPYEIPGYPETREYRNLFKKLLLAAVNAVTPEKARKALQEDINFNRADYPDQIPDLIKVIDDFKEYHKPISNKLCSGAGLKLMYLDSQIAELVMKSMMQMSIPVLPVHDSFICPKLYSDELIDAMVRTYREVTGNNQSNIKYVVQIKEPNEWDRSNGNELFPDEDYYSTPDYTEDMDLINHLILVDSCDRSNDEDTANPLCNRIVTPHRLHIEVPIQYT
;
A
#
# COMPACT_ATOMS: atom_id res chain seq x y z
N MET A 1 0.26 -85.27 16.80
CA MET A 1 0.32 -86.21 15.67
C MET A 1 0.13 -85.39 14.39
N GLU A 2 1.17 -84.93 13.71
CA GLU A 2 2.63 -84.94 13.98
C GLU A 2 3.14 -83.49 13.76
N ASP A 3 4.07 -82.86 14.48
CA ASP A 3 5.34 -83.17 15.21
C ASP A 3 6.64 -83.16 14.38
N PHE A 4 7.52 -82.19 14.71
CA PHE A 4 8.94 -81.98 14.32
C PHE A 4 9.26 -81.71 12.82
N ALA A 5 10.35 -81.04 12.42
CA ALA A 5 11.54 -80.54 13.17
C ALA A 5 12.07 -79.17 12.63
N GLU A 6 13.14 -78.66 13.26
CA GLU A 6 13.83 -77.38 12.98
C GLU A 6 14.77 -77.39 11.76
N ILE A 7 15.08 -76.21 11.18
CA ILE A 7 16.44 -75.84 10.71
C ILE A 7 16.71 -74.34 11.00
N ASP A 8 17.57 -74.12 11.99
CA ASP A 8 18.71 -73.18 12.14
C ASP A 8 18.76 -71.73 11.58
N ASP A 9 19.59 -70.91 12.24
CA ASP A 9 19.94 -69.51 11.91
C ASP A 9 21.05 -69.41 10.84
N LEU A 10 20.95 -68.42 9.95
CA LEU A 10 22.09 -67.91 9.17
C LEU A 10 21.82 -66.51 8.56
N THR A 11 21.93 -65.48 9.40
CA THR A 11 22.40 -64.10 9.10
C THR A 11 22.26 -63.54 7.66
N THR A 12 21.60 -62.39 7.48
CA THR A 12 22.27 -61.10 7.15
C THR A 12 21.29 -59.93 6.89
N GLY A 13 21.61 -58.77 7.47
CA GLY A 13 21.46 -57.45 6.86
C GLY A 13 20.07 -56.96 6.41
N ARG A 14 19.40 -56.21 7.30
CA ARG A 14 18.73 -54.97 6.89
C ARG A 14 18.58 -54.02 8.07
N ASP A 15 19.08 -52.79 7.89
CA ASP A 15 18.99 -51.74 8.90
C ASP A 15 17.54 -51.32 9.14
N TRP A 16 17.24 -50.96 10.38
CA TRP A 16 16.06 -50.17 10.73
C TRP A 16 16.41 -48.69 10.55
N ASP A 17 16.71 -48.30 9.31
CA ASP A 17 16.84 -46.90 8.96
C ASP A 17 15.51 -46.20 9.26
N LEU A 18 15.62 -45.12 10.03
CA LEU A 18 14.51 -44.40 10.61
C LEU A 18 13.65 -43.79 9.51
N ILE A 19 12.34 -43.70 9.76
CA ILE A 19 11.42 -42.96 8.91
C ILE A 19 11.94 -41.52 8.81
N ASP A 20 12.17 -41.03 7.58
CA ASP A 20 12.59 -39.65 7.33
C ASP A 20 11.66 -38.67 8.07
N ASP A 21 12.24 -37.62 8.66
CA ASP A 21 11.47 -36.52 9.24
C ASP A 21 10.47 -35.99 8.19
N PRO A 22 9.20 -35.73 8.57
CA PRO A 22 8.18 -35.29 7.61
C PRO A 22 8.62 -33.97 6.97
N GLU A 23 8.83 -33.99 5.65
CA GLU A 23 9.43 -32.88 4.89
C GLU A 23 8.92 -31.51 5.36
N GLU A 24 9.81 -30.69 5.93
CA GLU A 24 9.44 -29.36 6.42
C GLU A 24 8.72 -28.58 5.32
N THR A 25 7.47 -28.19 5.57
CA THR A 25 6.65 -27.49 4.58
C THR A 25 7.39 -26.23 4.10
N PRO A 26 7.66 -26.08 2.79
CA PRO A 26 8.62 -25.10 2.30
C PRO A 26 8.17 -23.67 2.68
N PRO A 27 9.07 -22.82 3.24
CA PRO A 27 8.69 -21.51 3.75
C PRO A 27 7.93 -20.64 2.74
N ASP A 28 6.87 -19.95 3.17
CA ASP A 28 6.11 -19.09 2.27
C ASP A 28 6.91 -17.85 1.86
N TYR A 29 7.55 -17.93 0.70
CA TYR A 29 8.24 -16.81 0.08
C TYR A 29 7.27 -15.72 -0.44
N ASN A 30 5.95 -15.87 -0.31
CA ASN A 30 4.99 -14.80 -0.62
C ASN A 30 4.75 -13.86 0.57
N ASN A 31 4.89 -14.33 1.82
CA ASN A 31 5.01 -13.51 3.02
C ASN A 31 6.32 -12.71 3.00
N SER A 32 6.36 -11.63 2.21
CA SER A 32 7.55 -10.82 2.02
C SER A 32 7.24 -9.35 1.78
N GLY A 33 7.96 -8.45 2.45
CA GLY A 33 7.95 -7.00 2.21
C GLY A 33 9.22 -6.53 1.49
N PRO A 34 9.23 -5.33 0.89
CA PRO A 34 10.44 -4.75 0.30
C PRO A 34 11.41 -4.26 1.39
N LEU A 35 12.70 -4.22 1.08
CA LEU A 35 13.70 -3.52 1.90
C LEU A 35 13.40 -2.01 1.96
N ASP A 36 13.26 -1.46 3.16
CA ASP A 36 13.09 -0.02 3.37
C ASP A 36 14.43 0.67 3.69
N ILE A 37 14.94 1.39 2.69
CA ILE A 37 16.18 2.18 2.73
C ILE A 37 16.13 3.39 3.68
N HIS A 38 14.98 3.73 4.25
CA HIS A 38 14.77 4.88 5.12
C HIS A 38 14.76 4.50 6.61
N LEU A 39 14.78 3.21 6.97
CA LEU A 39 14.99 2.80 8.36
C LEU A 39 16.37 3.27 8.83
N HIS A 40 16.39 3.92 10.00
CA HIS A 40 17.54 4.67 10.48
C HIS A 40 17.56 4.70 12.01
N SER A 41 18.77 4.78 12.59
CA SER A 41 18.92 4.96 14.03
C SER A 41 20.18 5.74 14.40
N THR A 42 19.99 6.70 15.31
CA THR A 42 21.04 7.43 16.02
C THR A 42 21.47 6.75 17.33
N ALA A 43 20.84 5.62 17.69
CA ALA A 43 21.10 4.92 18.94
C ALA A 43 22.53 4.32 18.96
N PRO A 44 23.37 4.61 19.98
CA PRO A 44 24.77 4.19 20.01
C PRO A 44 24.98 2.67 19.89
N GLN A 45 24.05 1.87 20.42
CA GLN A 45 24.11 0.42 20.30
C GLN A 45 23.94 -0.08 18.85
N VAL A 46 23.19 0.65 18.00
CA VAL A 46 23.03 0.33 16.57
C VAL A 46 24.28 0.71 15.77
N GLU A 47 25.02 1.74 16.21
CA GLU A 47 26.36 2.05 15.70
C GLU A 47 27.36 0.94 16.05
N ALA A 48 27.45 0.56 17.34
CA ALA A 48 28.34 -0.49 17.80
C ALA A 48 28.07 -1.85 17.14
N ALA A 49 26.80 -2.27 17.06
CA ALA A 49 26.40 -3.50 16.39
C ALA A 49 26.82 -3.53 14.91
N ALA A 50 26.66 -2.40 14.20
CA ALA A 50 27.04 -2.28 12.80
C ALA A 50 28.57 -2.25 12.60
N GLN A 51 29.33 -1.62 13.50
CA GLN A 51 30.80 -1.59 13.46
C GLN A 51 31.42 -2.97 13.71
N ASP A 52 30.93 -3.69 14.73
CA ASP A 52 31.41 -5.03 15.07
C ASP A 52 31.06 -6.04 13.96
N LEU A 53 29.82 -6.04 13.46
CA LEU A 53 29.41 -6.91 12.36
C LEU A 53 30.18 -6.60 11.06
N CYS A 54 30.42 -5.32 10.72
CA CYS A 54 31.29 -4.96 9.58
C CYS A 54 32.72 -5.47 9.76
N SER A 55 33.22 -5.50 10.99
CA SER A 55 34.57 -5.99 11.32
C SER A 55 34.65 -7.51 11.23
N GLU A 56 33.63 -8.25 11.71
CA GLU A 56 33.52 -9.70 11.60
C GLU A 56 33.47 -10.15 10.13
N ILE A 57 32.60 -9.56 9.30
CA ILE A 57 32.53 -9.89 7.87
C ILE A 57 33.70 -9.33 7.04
N GLY A 58 34.70 -8.70 7.66
CA GLY A 58 35.89 -8.15 7.02
C GLY A 58 35.65 -6.95 6.08
N TYR A 59 34.50 -6.28 6.16
CA TYR A 59 34.08 -5.28 5.17
C TYR A 59 34.31 -3.83 5.63
N LYS A 60 35.36 -3.21 5.07
CA LYS A 60 35.88 -1.89 5.49
C LYS A 60 35.90 -0.83 4.38
N LEU A 61 34.79 -0.67 3.64
CA LEU A 61 34.63 0.43 2.68
C LEU A 61 33.83 1.60 3.28
N ASP A 62 33.96 2.78 2.67
CA ASP A 62 33.13 3.95 2.96
C ASP A 62 31.64 3.58 3.02
N ARG A 63 30.96 4.06 4.07
CA ARG A 63 29.53 3.79 4.34
C ARG A 63 29.17 2.31 4.52
N ALA A 64 30.13 1.39 4.73
CA ALA A 64 29.82 -0.01 5.07
C ALA A 64 28.90 -0.11 6.29
N ILE A 65 29.20 0.66 7.34
CA ILE A 65 28.38 0.77 8.56
C ILE A 65 26.96 1.24 8.24
N THR A 66 26.77 2.22 7.35
CA THR A 66 25.45 2.72 6.94
C THR A 66 24.61 1.62 6.28
N HIS A 67 25.22 0.80 5.42
CA HIS A 67 24.56 -0.33 4.79
C HIS A 67 24.25 -1.44 5.81
N MET A 68 25.18 -1.73 6.73
CA MET A 68 24.99 -2.67 7.83
C MET A 68 23.83 -2.23 8.74
N LYS A 69 23.75 -0.96 9.14
CA LYS A 69 22.62 -0.39 9.89
C LYS A 69 21.29 -0.62 9.20
N VAL A 70 21.16 -0.24 7.93
CA VAL A 70 19.91 -0.42 7.18
C VAL A 70 19.53 -1.90 7.09
N THR A 71 20.49 -2.80 6.85
CA THR A 71 20.24 -4.24 6.83
C THR A 71 19.78 -4.78 8.19
N ILE A 72 20.49 -4.52 9.29
CA ILE A 72 20.11 -5.05 10.61
C ILE A 72 18.82 -4.42 11.14
N LEU A 73 18.56 -3.13 10.87
CA LEU A 73 17.29 -2.49 11.24
C LEU A 73 16.11 -3.09 10.47
N ASN A 74 16.26 -3.37 9.16
CA ASN A 74 15.23 -4.06 8.39
C ASN A 74 14.99 -5.49 8.88
N LEU A 75 16.06 -6.25 9.17
CA LEU A 75 15.99 -7.63 9.67
C LEU A 75 15.32 -7.72 11.03
N TYR A 76 15.74 -6.88 11.98
CA TYR A 76 15.16 -6.81 13.33
C TYR A 76 13.71 -6.34 13.28
N TRP A 77 13.41 -5.27 12.52
CA TRP A 77 12.04 -4.81 12.30
C TRP A 77 11.13 -5.91 11.73
N THR A 78 11.60 -6.61 10.69
CA THR A 78 10.80 -7.65 10.03
C THR A 78 10.58 -8.87 10.92
N TYR A 79 11.53 -9.23 11.78
CA TYR A 79 11.37 -10.34 12.73
C TYR A 79 10.27 -10.06 13.77
N HIS A 80 10.22 -8.85 14.36
CA HIS A 80 9.13 -8.50 15.29
C HIS A 80 7.80 -8.20 14.56
N LEU A 81 7.83 -7.91 13.26
CA LEU A 81 6.66 -7.89 12.39
C LEU A 81 6.12 -9.29 12.10
N SER A 82 6.96 -10.32 11.91
CA SER A 82 6.61 -11.74 11.88
C SER A 82 7.90 -12.56 11.65
N PRO A 83 8.26 -13.53 12.52
CA PRO A 83 9.51 -14.30 12.38
C PRO A 83 9.67 -15.09 11.08
N GLU A 84 8.58 -15.34 10.35
CA GLU A 84 8.59 -16.02 9.04
C GLU A 84 8.58 -15.07 7.83
N ARG A 85 8.48 -13.76 8.05
CA ARG A 85 8.40 -12.78 6.97
C ARG A 85 9.77 -12.48 6.36
N TRP A 86 9.82 -12.48 5.03
CA TRP A 86 11.04 -12.27 4.25
C TRP A 86 11.19 -10.82 3.76
N ILE A 87 12.42 -10.33 3.63
CA ILE A 87 12.71 -9.02 3.04
C ILE A 87 13.19 -9.21 1.61
N GLY A 88 12.42 -8.70 0.64
CA GLY A 88 12.76 -8.68 -0.77
C GLY A 88 13.79 -7.59 -1.09
N TYR A 89 14.87 -7.96 -1.76
CA TYR A 89 15.94 -7.06 -2.21
C TYR A 89 16.44 -7.41 -3.62
N SER A 90 16.91 -6.40 -4.35
CA SER A 90 17.47 -6.60 -5.69
C SER A 90 18.96 -6.94 -5.63
N ARG A 91 19.40 -7.83 -6.53
CA ARG A 91 20.82 -8.19 -6.73
C ARG A 91 21.40 -7.65 -8.04
N ASP A 92 20.66 -6.79 -8.74
CA ASP A 92 21.07 -6.24 -10.03
C ASP A 92 21.83 -4.92 -9.85
N ASN A 93 23.13 -4.95 -10.19
CA ASN A 93 24.00 -3.78 -10.16
C ASN A 93 23.83 -2.86 -11.39
N ASN A 94 23.03 -3.25 -12.40
CA ASN A 94 22.77 -2.44 -13.60
C ASN A 94 21.53 -1.54 -13.48
N LYS A 95 20.75 -1.67 -12.39
CA LYS A 95 19.86 -0.58 -11.98
C LYS A 95 20.71 0.66 -11.69
N LYS A 96 20.28 1.87 -12.09
CA LYS A 96 21.02 3.09 -11.74
C LYS A 96 20.86 3.32 -10.21
N ILE A 97 21.84 3.90 -9.50
CA ILE A 97 21.88 4.01 -8.00
C ILE A 97 20.67 4.85 -7.48
N ILE A 98 20.24 5.00 -6.23
CA ILE A 98 19.01 5.82 -5.94
C ILE A 98 19.31 7.35 -5.94
N ASN A 99 18.45 8.20 -6.53
CA ASN A 99 18.56 9.66 -6.54
C ASN A 99 18.49 10.23 -5.11
N PHE A 100 19.43 11.12 -4.78
CA PHE A 100 19.72 11.52 -3.40
C PHE A 100 18.51 12.06 -2.63
N ARG A 101 17.59 12.80 -3.27
CA ARG A 101 16.39 13.33 -2.59
C ARG A 101 15.56 12.21 -1.94
N TYR A 102 15.47 11.05 -2.61
CA TYR A 102 14.76 9.86 -2.15
C TYR A 102 15.69 8.78 -1.55
N ASN A 103 16.98 9.07 -1.35
CA ASN A 103 17.94 8.17 -0.71
C ASN A 103 19.03 8.96 0.02
N ARG A 104 18.60 9.61 1.11
CA ARG A 104 19.49 10.41 1.96
C ARG A 104 20.60 9.59 2.62
N GLN A 105 20.35 8.30 2.89
CA GLN A 105 21.35 7.37 3.43
C GLN A 105 22.34 6.86 2.36
N HIS A 106 22.16 7.23 1.08
CA HIS A 106 22.96 6.80 -0.05
C HIS A 106 23.16 5.27 -0.17
N ILE A 107 22.13 4.49 0.18
CA ILE A 107 22.16 3.04 0.04
C ILE A 107 22.34 2.65 -1.43
N ALA A 108 23.32 1.79 -1.71
CA ALA A 108 23.70 1.35 -3.05
C ALA A 108 23.80 -0.18 -3.09
N VAL A 109 23.47 -0.77 -4.25
CA VAL A 109 23.32 -2.23 -4.39
C VAL A 109 24.62 -2.97 -4.06
N SER A 110 25.76 -2.63 -4.68
CA SER A 110 27.01 -3.38 -4.48
C SER A 110 27.51 -3.40 -3.02
N PRO A 111 27.57 -2.27 -2.28
CA PRO A 111 27.84 -2.29 -0.83
C PRO A 111 26.82 -3.08 0.01
N LEU A 112 25.52 -2.93 -0.30
CA LEU A 112 24.45 -3.67 0.38
C LEU A 112 24.60 -5.19 0.20
N LEU A 113 24.93 -5.65 -1.00
CA LEU A 113 25.15 -7.06 -1.28
C LEU A 113 26.36 -7.61 -0.51
N LYS A 114 27.44 -6.85 -0.38
CA LYS A 114 28.61 -7.26 0.42
C LYS A 114 28.25 -7.44 1.90
N VAL A 115 27.40 -6.57 2.45
CA VAL A 115 26.84 -6.72 3.79
C VAL A 115 25.98 -7.98 3.91
N ILE A 116 25.00 -8.17 3.01
CA ILE A 116 24.08 -9.32 3.06
C ILE A 116 24.82 -10.65 2.88
N ASP A 117 25.68 -10.77 1.86
CA ASP A 117 26.45 -11.98 1.57
C ASP A 117 27.47 -12.30 2.68
N GLY A 118 28.05 -11.26 3.30
CA GLY A 118 28.90 -11.40 4.49
C GLY A 118 28.14 -11.96 5.69
N LEU A 119 26.96 -11.39 6.01
CA LEU A 119 26.10 -11.85 7.09
C LEU A 119 25.57 -13.28 6.84
N THR A 120 25.27 -13.65 5.59
CA THR A 120 24.90 -15.02 5.23
C THR A 120 26.06 -16.00 5.42
N THR A 121 27.28 -15.65 5.00
CA THR A 121 28.49 -16.47 5.24
C THR A 121 28.70 -16.74 6.73
N HIS A 122 28.37 -15.79 7.60
CA HIS A 122 28.51 -15.91 9.07
C HIS A 122 27.25 -16.45 9.76
N GLY A 123 26.25 -16.92 9.02
CA GLY A 123 25.04 -17.54 9.57
C GLY A 123 24.09 -16.59 10.30
N TYR A 124 24.19 -15.27 10.08
CA TYR A 124 23.27 -14.27 10.64
C TYR A 124 22.00 -14.09 9.80
N VAL A 125 22.06 -14.38 8.49
CA VAL A 125 20.99 -14.10 7.53
C VAL A 125 20.80 -15.28 6.56
N THR A 126 19.61 -15.87 6.58
CA THR A 126 19.19 -16.86 5.57
C THR A 126 18.73 -16.15 4.31
N THR A 127 19.06 -16.65 3.11
CA THR A 127 18.62 -16.02 1.84
C THR A 127 18.00 -17.01 0.85
N LYS A 128 17.07 -16.50 0.04
CA LYS A 128 16.51 -17.21 -1.13
C LYS A 128 16.85 -16.41 -2.39
N LYS A 129 17.53 -17.03 -3.35
CA LYS A 129 17.89 -16.39 -4.62
C LYS A 129 16.65 -16.16 -5.48
N GLY A 130 16.54 -14.96 -6.05
CA GLY A 130 15.48 -14.58 -6.98
C GLY A 130 15.63 -15.19 -8.38
N TYR A 131 14.58 -15.07 -9.20
CA TYR A 131 14.55 -15.55 -10.59
C TYR A 131 13.78 -14.59 -11.51
N LEU A 132 13.98 -14.76 -12.82
CA LEU A 132 13.20 -14.10 -13.87
C LEU A 132 12.95 -15.11 -15.01
N ASN A 133 11.70 -15.50 -15.21
CA ASN A 133 11.28 -16.28 -16.36
C ASN A 133 11.21 -15.35 -17.59
N ARG A 134 12.08 -15.56 -18.57
CA ARG A 134 12.13 -14.70 -19.78
C ARG A 134 10.95 -14.91 -20.72
N MET A 135 10.23 -16.03 -20.63
CA MET A 135 9.08 -16.34 -21.49
C MET A 135 7.81 -15.64 -20.98
N THR A 136 7.47 -15.81 -19.70
CA THR A 136 6.30 -15.16 -19.08
C THR A 136 6.57 -13.73 -18.62
N LYS A 137 7.85 -13.33 -18.52
CA LYS A 137 8.36 -12.08 -17.92
C LYS A 137 8.14 -11.97 -16.41
N GLU A 138 7.64 -13.01 -15.76
CA GLU A 138 7.46 -13.07 -14.31
C GLU A 138 8.81 -13.22 -13.61
N GLY A 139 9.00 -12.48 -12.53
CA GLY A 139 10.21 -12.59 -11.73
C GLY A 139 9.93 -12.30 -10.25
N LYS A 140 10.75 -12.87 -9.39
CA LYS A 140 10.74 -12.63 -7.95
C LYS A 140 12.14 -12.18 -7.53
N CYS A 141 12.23 -11.07 -6.79
CA CYS A 141 13.50 -10.59 -6.23
C CYS A 141 14.12 -11.62 -5.27
N SER A 142 15.40 -11.43 -4.92
CA SER A 142 16.02 -12.24 -3.87
C SER A 142 15.44 -11.84 -2.51
N ARG A 143 15.47 -12.75 -1.55
CA ARG A 143 14.91 -12.55 -0.21
C ARG A 143 15.94 -12.85 0.86
N MET A 144 15.80 -12.17 2.00
CA MET A 144 16.56 -12.45 3.22
C MET A 144 15.65 -12.55 4.44
N LYS A 145 16.01 -13.36 5.42
CA LYS A 145 15.35 -13.48 6.73
C LYS A 145 16.41 -13.47 7.83
N ALA A 146 16.09 -12.89 8.98
CA ALA A 146 16.95 -12.98 10.15
C ALA A 146 17.06 -14.43 10.62
N THR A 147 18.21 -14.82 11.15
CA THR A 147 18.37 -16.04 11.95
C THR A 147 18.27 -15.69 13.42
N GLN A 148 17.93 -16.67 14.27
CA GLN A 148 17.91 -16.46 15.73
C GLN A 148 19.27 -15.98 16.26
N LYS A 149 20.39 -16.49 15.70
CA LYS A 149 21.77 -16.02 15.98
C LYS A 149 21.93 -14.49 15.84
N LEU A 150 21.22 -13.85 14.91
CA LEU A 150 21.26 -12.39 14.75
C LEU A 150 20.41 -11.70 15.83
N ILE A 151 19.21 -12.19 16.11
CA ILE A 151 18.32 -11.60 17.12
C ILE A 151 18.95 -11.70 18.51
N ASP A 152 19.43 -12.89 18.90
CA ASP A 152 20.10 -13.13 20.18
C ASP A 152 21.33 -12.22 20.37
N LEU A 153 22.07 -11.95 19.29
CA LEU A 153 23.20 -11.02 19.30
C LEU A 153 22.75 -9.56 19.48
N LEU A 154 21.72 -9.13 18.75
CA LEU A 154 21.21 -7.76 18.81
C LEU A 154 20.58 -7.44 20.17
N GLU A 155 19.75 -8.32 20.71
CA GLU A 155 19.10 -8.14 22.00
C GLU A 155 20.05 -8.43 23.17
N GLY A 156 20.79 -9.54 23.12
CA GLY A 156 21.64 -9.99 24.23
C GLY A 156 22.93 -9.20 24.41
N LYS A 157 23.66 -8.84 23.34
CA LYS A 157 24.91 -8.08 23.43
C LYS A 157 24.70 -6.57 23.34
N TYR A 158 23.80 -6.13 22.45
CA TYR A 158 23.62 -4.70 22.15
C TYR A 158 22.32 -4.11 22.69
N THR A 159 21.54 -4.86 23.49
CA THR A 159 20.27 -4.39 24.09
C THR A 159 19.36 -3.67 23.10
N PHE A 160 19.21 -4.26 21.90
CA PHE A 160 18.19 -3.81 20.95
C PHE A 160 16.80 -3.98 21.56
N THR A 161 15.96 -3.00 21.25
CA THR A 161 14.53 -2.94 21.53
C THR A 161 13.86 -2.33 20.31
N ILE A 162 12.59 -2.62 20.05
CA ILE A 162 11.93 -2.22 18.80
C ILE A 162 11.93 -0.69 18.54
N ASP A 163 12.03 0.13 19.58
CA ASP A 163 12.09 1.59 19.48
C ASP A 163 13.45 2.14 19.00
N VAL A 164 14.50 1.30 18.90
CA VAL A 164 15.74 1.72 18.20
C VAL A 164 15.52 1.88 16.69
N VAL A 165 14.43 1.32 16.15
CA VAL A 165 14.06 1.47 14.74
C VAL A 165 13.25 2.77 14.56
N GLY A 166 13.86 3.74 13.89
CA GLY A 166 13.22 4.97 13.45
C GLY A 166 13.28 5.14 11.93
N ARG A 167 12.81 6.28 11.44
CA ARG A 167 12.97 6.70 10.04
C ARG A 167 13.97 7.83 9.90
N HIS A 168 14.58 7.95 8.73
CA HIS A 168 15.57 8.99 8.45
C HIS A 168 14.91 10.39 8.44
N PRO A 169 15.40 11.38 9.23
CA PRO A 169 14.69 12.65 9.42
C PRO A 169 14.52 13.47 8.14
N ALA A 170 15.48 13.40 7.21
CA ALA A 170 15.40 14.09 5.92
C ALA A 170 14.76 13.24 4.78
N GLU A 171 14.10 12.12 5.11
CA GLU A 171 13.29 11.34 4.17
C GLU A 171 12.24 12.25 3.51
N GLU A 172 12.33 12.37 2.17
CA GLU A 172 11.40 13.19 1.39
C GLU A 172 9.97 12.68 1.49
N VAL A 173 9.01 13.59 1.53
CA VAL A 173 7.57 13.28 1.59
C VAL A 173 6.82 13.71 0.33
N ILE A 174 7.47 14.41 -0.60
CA ILE A 174 6.92 14.78 -1.91
C ILE A 174 7.69 14.02 -3.01
N TYR A 175 7.01 13.05 -3.62
CA TYR A 175 7.52 12.14 -4.65
C TYR A 175 7.12 12.67 -6.03
N LEU A 176 8.09 12.97 -6.90
CA LEU A 176 7.83 13.31 -8.30
C LEU A 176 8.24 12.15 -9.22
N LYS A 177 7.25 11.51 -9.84
CA LYS A 177 7.43 10.48 -10.87
C LYS A 177 7.46 11.09 -12.27
N ASP A 178 8.09 10.41 -13.22
CA ASP A 178 8.02 10.73 -14.66
C ASP A 178 7.02 9.85 -15.44
N LYS A 179 7.02 9.91 -16.78
CA LYS A 179 6.11 9.16 -17.66
C LYS A 179 6.30 7.63 -17.63
N LYS A 180 7.43 7.14 -17.12
CA LYS A 180 7.71 5.72 -16.88
C LYS A 180 7.46 5.32 -15.42
N LYS A 181 6.87 6.21 -14.61
CA LYS A 181 6.74 6.11 -13.14
C LYS A 181 8.07 6.18 -12.35
N GLU A 182 9.22 6.32 -13.01
CA GLU A 182 10.53 6.50 -12.37
C GLU A 182 10.54 7.77 -11.50
N LEU A 183 11.10 7.69 -10.28
CA LEU A 183 11.28 8.86 -9.41
C LEU A 183 12.40 9.76 -9.96
N VAL A 184 12.18 11.08 -9.95
CA VAL A 184 13.13 12.05 -10.51
C VAL A 184 13.38 13.24 -9.58
N TRP A 185 14.56 13.84 -9.74
CA TRP A 185 14.89 15.12 -9.10
C TRP A 185 13.90 16.21 -9.49
N TYR A 186 13.69 17.14 -8.56
CA TYR A 186 13.09 18.44 -8.79
C TYR A 186 13.75 19.48 -7.89
N ASP A 187 13.77 20.72 -8.34
CA ASP A 187 14.13 21.87 -7.54
C ASP A 187 12.89 22.39 -6.82
N ASP A 188 13.07 22.90 -5.59
CA ASP A 188 11.94 23.34 -4.77
C ASP A 188 11.31 24.63 -5.34
N ASN A 189 9.99 24.61 -5.49
CA ASN A 189 9.21 25.75 -5.99
C ASN A 189 8.51 26.50 -4.83
N ARG A 190 7.63 27.45 -5.13
CA ARG A 190 6.93 28.25 -4.10
C ARG A 190 6.03 27.41 -3.18
N GLU A 191 5.56 26.25 -3.62
CA GLU A 191 4.59 25.43 -2.90
C GLU A 191 5.21 24.17 -2.27
N THR A 192 6.26 23.57 -2.84
CA THR A 192 6.85 22.33 -2.28
C THR A 192 7.36 22.47 -0.84
N PRO A 193 7.96 23.59 -0.37
CA PRO A 193 8.29 23.75 1.05
C PRO A 193 7.04 23.80 1.94
N LYS A 194 5.94 24.41 1.48
CA LYS A 194 4.67 24.48 2.23
C LYS A 194 4.03 23.09 2.33
N MET A 195 3.97 22.36 1.22
CA MET A 195 3.50 20.98 1.16
C MET A 195 4.33 20.07 2.08
N ARG A 196 5.67 20.22 2.08
CA ARG A 196 6.58 19.41 2.89
C ARG A 196 6.43 19.72 4.37
N LYS A 197 6.31 21.00 4.74
CA LYS A 197 6.00 21.43 6.10
C LYS A 197 4.69 20.80 6.59
N PHE A 198 3.60 20.97 5.86
CA PHE A 198 2.30 20.41 6.23
C PHE A 198 2.34 18.87 6.34
N LEU A 199 2.95 18.17 5.38
CA LEU A 199 3.11 16.72 5.42
C LEU A 199 3.89 16.25 6.65
N ASN A 200 4.94 16.97 7.06
CA ASN A 200 5.71 16.62 8.26
C ASN A 200 4.91 16.86 9.54
N GLU A 201 4.25 18.03 9.67
CA GLU A 201 3.35 18.34 10.81
C GLU A 201 2.24 17.30 10.95
N TYR A 202 1.62 16.91 9.83
CA TYR A 202 0.57 15.90 9.77
C TYR A 202 1.10 14.48 10.06
N ASN A 203 2.29 14.12 9.57
CA ASN A 203 2.93 12.84 9.89
C ASN A 203 3.31 12.73 11.38
N GLU A 204 3.79 13.81 11.99
CA GLU A 204 4.01 13.86 13.44
C GLU A 204 2.71 13.71 14.24
N PHE A 205 1.63 14.34 13.78
CA PHE A 205 0.31 14.20 14.40
C PHE A 205 -0.19 12.75 14.32
N LEU A 206 -0.06 12.08 13.18
CA LEU A 206 -0.40 10.66 13.04
C LEU A 206 0.48 9.72 13.88
N GLN A 207 1.78 10.00 14.02
CA GLN A 207 2.66 9.21 14.90
C GLN A 207 2.30 9.36 16.38
N LYS A 208 1.75 10.52 16.78
CA LYS A 208 1.20 10.77 18.12
C LYS A 208 -0.23 10.24 18.31
N THR A 209 -0.89 9.76 17.23
CA THR A 209 -2.27 9.26 17.25
C THR A 209 -2.30 7.75 17.51
N TYR A 210 -3.13 7.33 18.47
CA TYR A 210 -3.41 5.91 18.68
C TYR A 210 -4.35 5.43 17.56
N ILE A 211 -3.90 4.42 16.82
CA ILE A 211 -4.65 3.76 15.75
C ILE A 211 -4.42 2.26 15.93
N ASP A 212 -5.49 1.51 16.08
CA ASP A 212 -5.54 0.05 16.27
C ASP A 212 -6.76 -0.52 15.50
N ILE A 213 -7.06 -1.81 15.61
CA ILE A 213 -8.09 -2.46 14.80
C ILE A 213 -8.74 -3.68 15.48
N ASP A 214 -10.08 -3.70 15.50
CA ASP A 214 -10.88 -4.83 15.96
C ASP A 214 -11.22 -5.79 14.80
N TYR A 215 -10.22 -6.57 14.40
CA TYR A 215 -10.37 -7.61 13.37
C TYR A 215 -10.81 -8.97 13.94
N MET A 216 -11.22 -9.06 15.21
CA MET A 216 -11.66 -10.34 15.78
C MET A 216 -12.92 -10.86 15.08
N GLY A 217 -12.88 -12.13 14.68
CA GLY A 217 -13.92 -12.77 13.86
C GLY A 217 -14.01 -12.27 12.41
N TYR A 218 -13.21 -11.29 11.98
CA TYR A 218 -13.25 -10.81 10.60
C TYR A 218 -12.52 -11.77 9.66
N VAL A 219 -13.24 -12.24 8.65
CA VAL A 219 -12.73 -13.01 7.52
C VAL A 219 -12.94 -12.20 6.25
N HIS A 220 -11.93 -12.11 5.40
CA HIS A 220 -12.03 -11.42 4.12
C HIS A 220 -12.61 -12.35 3.06
N GLU A 221 -13.91 -12.23 2.78
CA GLU A 221 -14.54 -12.95 1.67
C GLU A 221 -14.00 -12.48 0.32
N ARG A 222 -13.62 -13.43 -0.54
CA ARG A 222 -13.22 -13.20 -1.93
C ARG A 222 -13.99 -14.12 -2.87
N LYS A 223 -15.06 -13.58 -3.43
CA LYS A 223 -15.96 -14.26 -4.37
C LYS A 223 -15.22 -14.69 -5.63
N LEU A 224 -15.36 -15.96 -6.00
CA LEU A 224 -14.92 -16.55 -7.26
C LEU A 224 -16.15 -16.99 -8.07
N ASN A 225 -15.98 -17.21 -9.37
CA ASN A 225 -16.97 -17.89 -10.19
C ASN A 225 -16.29 -18.71 -11.29
N ASN A 226 -17.09 -19.47 -12.06
CA ASN A 226 -16.60 -20.36 -13.13
C ASN A 226 -15.93 -19.61 -14.31
N LEU A 227 -15.84 -18.27 -14.26
CA LEU A 227 -15.16 -17.41 -15.24
C LEU A 227 -13.95 -16.67 -14.62
N SER A 228 -13.67 -16.86 -13.33
CA SER A 228 -12.49 -16.30 -12.66
C SER A 228 -11.20 -16.95 -13.19
N PRO A 229 -10.12 -16.18 -13.43
CA PRO A 229 -8.85 -16.73 -13.90
C PRO A 229 -8.26 -17.84 -13.02
N GLU A 230 -7.82 -18.93 -13.64
CA GLU A 230 -7.31 -20.15 -12.99
C GLU A 230 -6.16 -19.91 -11.99
N TYR A 231 -5.32 -18.89 -12.22
CA TYR A 231 -4.26 -18.52 -11.28
C TYR A 231 -4.79 -18.05 -9.91
N MET A 232 -6.07 -17.69 -9.81
CA MET A 232 -6.69 -17.28 -8.54
C MET A 232 -6.76 -18.40 -7.50
N VAL A 233 -6.65 -19.67 -7.93
CA VAL A 233 -6.54 -20.83 -7.03
C VAL A 233 -5.22 -20.83 -6.23
N ASN A 234 -4.20 -20.09 -6.69
CA ASN A 234 -2.89 -19.97 -6.05
C ASN A 234 -2.70 -18.64 -5.29
N LEU A 235 -3.78 -17.98 -4.87
CA LEU A 235 -3.73 -16.73 -4.12
C LEU A 235 -3.34 -16.94 -2.65
N PRO A 236 -2.79 -15.92 -1.96
CA PRO A 236 -2.47 -16.02 -0.53
C PRO A 236 -3.73 -16.25 0.30
N THR A 237 -3.61 -17.07 1.35
CA THR A 237 -4.72 -17.39 2.27
C THR A 237 -5.00 -16.31 3.31
N HIS A 238 -4.14 -15.29 3.42
CA HIS A 238 -4.24 -14.20 4.40
C HIS A 238 -3.85 -12.85 3.79
N LEU A 239 -4.49 -11.76 4.25
CA LEU A 239 -4.01 -10.39 4.09
C LEU A 239 -3.09 -10.03 5.27
N TYR A 240 -1.94 -9.40 4.99
CA TYR A 240 -0.99 -8.96 6.00
C TYR A 240 -0.93 -7.43 6.05
N PHE A 241 -1.07 -6.83 7.24
CA PHE A 241 -0.95 -5.38 7.42
C PHE A 241 0.07 -5.01 8.51
N ASP A 242 1.04 -4.17 8.17
CA ASP A 242 1.96 -3.51 9.10
C ASP A 242 1.30 -2.23 9.64
N LEU A 243 0.87 -2.24 10.90
CA LEU A 243 0.10 -1.15 11.53
C LEU A 243 0.97 0.08 11.85
N THR A 244 2.28 0.00 11.65
CA THR A 244 3.23 1.10 11.93
C THR A 244 3.50 1.98 10.73
N LYS A 245 3.11 1.54 9.53
CA LYS A 245 3.05 2.38 8.31
C LYS A 245 1.99 3.48 8.48
N LYS A 246 2.30 4.52 9.26
CA LYS A 246 1.46 5.72 9.45
C LYS A 246 1.96 6.92 8.64
N LYS A 247 3.18 6.86 8.09
CA LYS A 247 3.82 7.99 7.39
C LYS A 247 3.26 8.14 5.97
N MET A 248 2.65 9.29 5.72
CA MET A 248 2.10 9.69 4.44
C MET A 248 3.13 10.46 3.58
N ARG A 249 3.04 10.22 2.27
CA ARG A 249 3.77 10.90 1.19
C ARG A 249 2.79 11.37 0.13
N ARG A 250 3.16 12.42 -0.63
CA ARG A 250 2.37 12.98 -1.74
C ARG A 250 3.02 12.64 -3.08
N VAL A 251 2.27 12.05 -4.00
CA VAL A 251 2.83 11.50 -5.26
C VAL A 251 2.32 12.28 -6.48
N PHE A 252 3.23 12.97 -7.16
CA PHE A 252 3.02 13.66 -8.43
C PHE A 252 3.57 12.83 -9.61
N ASN A 253 3.01 13.04 -10.80
CA ASN A 253 3.25 12.23 -12.00
C ASN A 253 3.79 13.06 -13.18
N ASN A 254 4.36 12.40 -14.19
CA ASN A 254 4.80 12.98 -15.47
C ASN A 254 5.74 14.21 -15.37
N LYS A 255 6.53 14.33 -14.29
CA LYS A 255 7.34 15.51 -13.96
C LYS A 255 6.53 16.81 -13.79
N SER A 256 5.27 16.71 -13.36
CA SER A 256 4.37 17.85 -13.18
C SER A 256 3.72 17.89 -11.81
N PHE A 257 3.89 19.00 -11.09
CA PHE A 257 3.19 19.30 -9.84
C PHE A 257 1.69 19.62 -10.00
N THR A 258 1.13 19.48 -11.21
CA THR A 258 -0.32 19.60 -11.48
C THR A 258 -0.91 18.31 -12.08
N GLN A 259 -0.22 17.17 -11.89
CA GLN A 259 -0.68 15.85 -12.29
C GLN A 259 -0.44 14.82 -11.17
N GLY A 260 -1.49 14.13 -10.75
CA GLY A 260 -1.49 13.48 -9.43
C GLY A 260 -1.38 14.53 -8.32
N GLY A 261 -0.85 14.13 -7.17
CA GLY A 261 -0.83 14.94 -5.94
C GLY A 261 -1.59 14.29 -4.79
N ARG A 262 -2.20 13.12 -5.00
CA ARG A 262 -2.83 12.30 -3.96
C ARG A 262 -1.81 11.85 -2.88
N PHE A 263 -2.34 11.51 -1.71
CA PHE A 263 -1.59 11.05 -0.54
C PHE A 263 -1.58 9.50 -0.47
N TYR A 264 -0.45 8.92 -0.08
CA TYR A 264 -0.19 7.47 -0.04
C TYR A 264 0.74 7.10 1.14
N GLY A 265 0.82 5.81 1.52
CA GLY A 265 1.80 5.27 2.49
C GLY A 265 1.25 4.79 3.85
N GLY A 266 0.04 5.21 4.22
CA GLY A 266 -0.68 4.73 5.41
C GLY A 266 -1.33 3.36 5.22
N PHE A 267 -1.14 2.43 6.18
CA PHE A 267 -1.61 1.03 6.07
C PHE A 267 -3.10 0.87 5.81
N TRP A 268 -3.92 1.81 6.30
CA TRP A 268 -5.36 1.78 6.13
C TRP A 268 -5.79 1.91 4.65
N MET A 269 -4.95 2.42 3.74
CA MET A 269 -5.23 2.42 2.31
C MET A 269 -5.01 1.05 1.65
N GLU A 270 -4.19 0.18 2.25
CA GLU A 270 -4.00 -1.21 1.80
C GLU A 270 -5.21 -2.09 2.23
N MET A 271 -6.03 -1.63 3.19
CA MET A 271 -7.12 -2.41 3.80
C MET A 271 -8.45 -2.37 3.00
N PRO A 272 -9.17 -3.51 2.87
CA PRO A 272 -10.54 -3.57 2.35
C PRO A 272 -11.53 -2.66 3.11
N SER A 273 -12.50 -2.05 2.42
CA SER A 273 -13.39 -1.03 3.02
C SER A 273 -14.14 -1.54 4.27
N LYS A 274 -14.63 -2.79 4.27
CA LYS A 274 -15.28 -3.40 5.46
C LYS A 274 -14.32 -3.55 6.65
N LEU A 275 -13.03 -3.79 6.41
CA LEU A 275 -11.99 -3.88 7.45
C LEU A 275 -11.58 -2.49 7.97
N ARG A 276 -11.59 -1.45 7.11
CA ARG A 276 -11.30 -0.07 7.52
C ARG A 276 -12.29 0.47 8.56
N LEU A 277 -13.55 0.05 8.49
CA LEU A 277 -14.58 0.43 9.49
C LEU A 277 -14.35 -0.22 10.87
N ARG A 278 -13.51 -1.25 10.96
CA ARG A 278 -13.08 -1.87 12.22
C ARG A 278 -11.86 -1.19 12.86
N LEU A 279 -11.33 -0.11 12.27
CA LEU A 279 -10.29 0.71 12.89
C LEU A 279 -10.81 1.38 14.16
N ILE A 280 -9.90 1.56 15.11
CA ILE A 280 -10.11 2.27 16.36
C ILE A 280 -9.10 3.41 16.42
N ILE A 281 -9.58 4.65 16.53
CA ILE A 281 -8.74 5.85 16.62
C ILE A 281 -8.96 6.49 17.98
N ASN A 282 -7.88 6.66 18.77
CA ASN A 282 -7.93 7.19 20.14
C ASN A 282 -9.06 6.55 21.00
N SER A 283 -9.15 5.22 20.96
CA SER A 283 -10.15 4.38 21.64
C SER A 283 -11.62 4.59 21.21
N GLN A 284 -11.87 5.22 20.06
CA GLN A 284 -13.20 5.39 19.48
C GLN A 284 -13.34 4.58 18.17
N LYS A 285 -14.55 4.04 17.92
CA LYS A 285 -14.91 3.49 16.60
C LYS A 285 -14.89 4.60 15.53
N VAL A 286 -14.60 4.23 14.29
CA VAL A 286 -14.52 5.17 13.16
C VAL A 286 -15.79 5.19 12.29
N VAL A 287 -15.86 6.19 11.42
CA VAL A 287 -16.69 6.20 10.20
C VAL A 287 -15.81 6.48 8.98
N GLU A 288 -16.18 6.02 7.79
CA GLU A 288 -15.56 6.41 6.51
C GLU A 288 -16.53 7.29 5.71
N ALA A 289 -16.18 8.56 5.49
CA ALA A 289 -16.96 9.50 4.70
C ALA A 289 -16.42 9.60 3.26
N ASP A 290 -17.25 9.29 2.25
CA ASP A 290 -16.88 9.27 0.81
C ASP A 290 -17.65 10.35 0.02
N TYR A 291 -17.01 10.94 -1.00
CA TYR A 291 -17.69 11.87 -1.92
C TYR A 291 -18.41 11.09 -3.03
N SER A 292 -19.75 11.08 -3.04
CA SER A 292 -20.49 10.46 -4.14
C SER A 292 -20.13 11.09 -5.49
N GLY A 293 -19.42 10.32 -6.33
CA GLY A 293 -19.10 10.67 -7.72
C GLY A 293 -18.16 11.86 -7.93
N ILE A 294 -17.20 12.13 -7.03
CA ILE A 294 -16.38 13.37 -7.03
C ILE A 294 -15.83 13.75 -8.42
N HIS A 295 -15.29 12.79 -9.18
CA HIS A 295 -14.66 13.04 -10.47
C HIS A 295 -15.64 13.56 -11.52
N ILE A 296 -16.83 12.98 -11.65
CA ILE A 296 -17.82 13.45 -12.64
C ILE A 296 -18.43 14.80 -12.23
N HIS A 297 -18.65 15.03 -10.93
CA HIS A 297 -19.05 16.35 -10.44
C HIS A 297 -17.97 17.42 -10.69
N LEU A 298 -16.68 17.10 -10.52
CA LEU A 298 -15.57 18.01 -10.85
C LEU A 298 -15.49 18.30 -12.36
N LEU A 299 -15.76 17.33 -13.23
CA LEU A 299 -15.83 17.55 -14.68
C LEU A 299 -17.00 18.46 -15.08
N TYR A 300 -18.18 18.27 -14.49
CA TYR A 300 -19.33 19.14 -14.73
C TYR A 300 -19.12 20.56 -14.19
N ASN A 301 -18.48 20.71 -13.03
CA ASN A 301 -18.07 22.01 -12.51
C ASN A 301 -17.06 22.72 -13.41
N GLN A 302 -16.10 22.00 -14.04
CA GLN A 302 -15.22 22.57 -15.07
C GLN A 302 -15.96 23.03 -16.34
N ALA A 303 -17.19 22.54 -16.58
CA ALA A 303 -18.08 23.00 -17.65
C ALA A 303 -19.07 24.10 -17.18
N GLY A 304 -18.97 24.58 -15.93
CA GLY A 304 -19.88 25.57 -15.35
C GLY A 304 -21.25 25.01 -14.96
N ILE A 305 -21.37 23.69 -14.78
CA ILE A 305 -22.64 22.99 -14.55
C ILE A 305 -22.61 22.33 -13.16
N ASP A 306 -23.50 22.77 -12.26
CA ASP A 306 -23.78 22.06 -11.02
C ASP A 306 -24.70 20.85 -11.29
N TYR A 307 -24.10 19.70 -11.58
CA TYR A 307 -24.85 18.45 -11.81
C TYR A 307 -25.62 17.99 -10.55
N GLY A 308 -25.18 18.37 -9.34
CA GLY A 308 -25.83 17.95 -8.09
C GLY A 308 -27.29 18.41 -8.00
N ARG A 309 -27.62 19.55 -8.61
CA ARG A 309 -29.00 20.07 -8.70
C ARG A 309 -29.97 19.21 -9.49
N LYS A 310 -29.47 18.29 -10.34
CA LYS A 310 -30.35 17.36 -11.05
C LYS A 310 -30.98 16.34 -10.12
N ASN A 311 -30.35 16.03 -8.98
CA ASN A 311 -30.76 14.96 -8.06
C ASN A 311 -31.03 13.64 -8.83
N GLN A 312 -30.10 13.30 -9.72
CA GLN A 312 -30.03 12.08 -10.54
C GLN A 312 -28.66 11.44 -10.31
N ASP A 313 -28.55 10.12 -10.34
CA ASP A 313 -27.23 9.47 -10.28
C ASP A 313 -26.51 9.65 -11.63
N PRO A 314 -25.23 10.07 -11.65
CA PRO A 314 -24.49 10.22 -12.91
C PRO A 314 -24.12 8.90 -13.59
N TYR A 315 -24.43 7.74 -13.00
CA TYR A 315 -24.16 6.42 -13.56
C TYR A 315 -25.45 5.66 -13.98
N GLU A 316 -26.62 6.28 -13.85
CA GLU A 316 -27.91 5.77 -14.34
C GLU A 316 -28.15 6.25 -15.78
N ILE A 317 -27.76 5.43 -16.76
CA ILE A 317 -27.79 5.79 -18.18
C ILE A 317 -29.07 5.23 -18.86
N PRO A 318 -29.93 6.09 -19.45
CA PRO A 318 -31.15 5.65 -20.12
C PRO A 318 -30.89 4.62 -21.23
N GLY A 319 -31.73 3.59 -21.29
CA GLY A 319 -31.58 2.46 -22.22
C GLY A 319 -30.82 1.27 -21.67
N TYR A 320 -30.28 1.37 -20.45
CA TYR A 320 -29.64 0.28 -19.71
C TYR A 320 -30.44 -0.09 -18.46
N PRO A 321 -30.35 -1.34 -17.95
CA PRO A 321 -31.00 -1.73 -16.70
C PRO A 321 -30.46 -0.95 -15.49
N GLU A 322 -31.37 -0.49 -14.62
CA GLU A 322 -31.08 0.19 -13.36
C GLU A 322 -30.65 -0.82 -12.28
N THR A 323 -29.52 -1.53 -12.50
CA THR A 323 -28.93 -2.45 -11.52
C THR A 323 -27.56 -2.00 -11.04
N ARG A 324 -27.15 -2.53 -9.87
CA ARG A 324 -25.86 -2.30 -9.22
C ARG A 324 -24.67 -2.58 -10.14
N GLU A 325 -24.78 -3.61 -10.98
CA GLU A 325 -23.77 -4.10 -11.92
C GLU A 325 -23.62 -3.18 -13.14
N TYR A 326 -24.73 -2.67 -13.67
CA TYR A 326 -24.68 -1.64 -14.72
C TYR A 326 -24.19 -0.30 -14.18
N ARG A 327 -24.64 0.10 -12.98
CA ARG A 327 -24.11 1.29 -12.30
C ARG A 327 -22.61 1.17 -12.04
N ASN A 328 -22.12 -0.02 -11.69
CA ASN A 328 -20.68 -0.31 -11.60
C ASN A 328 -20.00 -0.16 -12.96
N LEU A 329 -20.54 -0.78 -14.02
CA LEU A 329 -20.00 -0.67 -15.39
C LEU A 329 -19.79 0.79 -15.82
N PHE A 330 -20.74 1.67 -15.56
CA PHE A 330 -20.61 3.11 -15.86
C PHE A 330 -19.61 3.83 -14.94
N LYS A 331 -19.55 3.48 -13.64
CA LYS A 331 -18.54 4.00 -12.71
C LYS A 331 -17.11 3.63 -13.11
N LYS A 332 -16.87 2.39 -13.57
CA LYS A 332 -15.55 1.95 -14.04
C LYS A 332 -15.22 2.45 -15.44
N LEU A 333 -16.23 2.58 -16.31
CA LEU A 333 -16.09 3.30 -17.57
C LEU A 333 -15.61 4.74 -17.35
N LEU A 334 -16.19 5.51 -16.41
CA LEU A 334 -15.71 6.86 -16.13
C LEU A 334 -14.21 6.87 -15.79
N LEU A 335 -13.78 6.02 -14.86
CA LEU A 335 -12.38 5.93 -14.42
C LEU A 335 -11.44 5.52 -15.56
N ALA A 336 -11.84 4.56 -16.40
CA ALA A 336 -11.09 4.18 -17.60
C ALA A 336 -11.04 5.33 -18.63
N ALA A 337 -12.17 5.99 -18.89
CA ALA A 337 -12.31 7.03 -19.90
C ALA A 337 -11.57 8.32 -19.56
N VAL A 338 -11.55 8.79 -18.30
CA VAL A 338 -10.80 10.01 -17.95
C VAL A 338 -9.28 9.81 -18.07
N ASN A 339 -8.79 8.59 -17.84
CA ASN A 339 -7.36 8.26 -17.92
C ASN A 339 -6.92 7.85 -19.33
N ALA A 340 -7.78 7.22 -20.12
CA ALA A 340 -7.51 6.86 -21.50
C ALA A 340 -7.38 8.09 -22.42
N VAL A 341 -6.64 7.92 -23.52
CA VAL A 341 -6.46 8.93 -24.59
C VAL A 341 -7.13 8.55 -25.92
N THR A 342 -7.82 7.41 -25.97
CA THR A 342 -8.71 6.98 -27.07
C THR A 342 -9.82 6.06 -26.53
N PRO A 343 -10.97 5.90 -27.23
CA PRO A 343 -12.04 4.98 -26.83
C PRO A 343 -11.57 3.54 -26.67
N GLU A 344 -10.70 3.05 -27.56
CA GLU A 344 -10.24 1.65 -27.57
C GLU A 344 -9.37 1.35 -26.35
N LYS A 345 -8.65 2.35 -25.83
CA LYS A 345 -7.89 2.25 -24.57
C LYS A 345 -8.81 2.22 -23.36
N ALA A 346 -9.87 3.02 -23.34
CA ALA A 346 -10.90 2.94 -22.30
C ALA A 346 -11.60 1.58 -22.31
N ARG A 347 -12.01 1.12 -23.50
CA ARG A 347 -12.61 -0.21 -23.75
C ARG A 347 -11.70 -1.34 -23.27
N LYS A 348 -10.39 -1.24 -23.56
CA LYS A 348 -9.41 -2.25 -23.14
C LYS A 348 -9.28 -2.28 -21.60
N ALA A 349 -9.07 -1.14 -20.95
CA ALA A 349 -8.92 -1.09 -19.50
C ALA A 349 -10.18 -1.56 -18.77
N LEU A 350 -11.36 -1.21 -19.28
CA LEU A 350 -12.64 -1.69 -18.75
C LEU A 350 -12.81 -3.21 -18.96
N GLN A 351 -12.37 -3.76 -20.09
CA GLN A 351 -12.36 -5.21 -20.31
C GLN A 351 -11.41 -5.93 -19.35
N GLU A 352 -10.23 -5.38 -19.08
CA GLU A 352 -9.26 -5.95 -18.13
C GLU A 352 -9.84 -5.98 -16.70
N ASP A 353 -10.61 -4.96 -16.30
CA ASP A 353 -11.35 -4.94 -15.03
C ASP A 353 -12.51 -5.94 -14.99
N ILE A 354 -13.36 -5.98 -16.03
CA ILE A 354 -14.45 -6.98 -16.18
C ILE A 354 -13.92 -8.41 -16.10
N ASN A 355 -12.73 -8.68 -16.63
CA ASN A 355 -12.12 -10.02 -16.61
C ASN A 355 -11.59 -10.40 -15.21
N PHE A 356 -11.23 -9.44 -14.36
CA PHE A 356 -10.67 -9.68 -13.03
C PHE A 356 -11.76 -9.70 -11.95
N ASN A 357 -12.67 -8.72 -11.95
CA ASN A 357 -13.76 -8.58 -10.97
C ASN A 357 -15.10 -9.09 -11.53
N ARG A 358 -15.09 -10.23 -12.25
CA ARG A 358 -16.20 -10.65 -13.13
C ARG A 358 -17.57 -10.73 -12.44
N ALA A 359 -17.63 -10.98 -11.14
CA ALA A 359 -18.87 -11.04 -10.35
C ALA A 359 -19.54 -9.67 -10.12
N ASP A 360 -18.84 -8.55 -10.30
CA ASP A 360 -19.36 -7.19 -10.07
C ASP A 360 -20.03 -6.57 -11.32
N TYR A 361 -20.23 -7.36 -12.37
CA TYR A 361 -20.61 -6.92 -13.72
C TYR A 361 -21.71 -7.80 -14.34
N PRO A 362 -22.56 -7.26 -15.24
CA PRO A 362 -23.72 -7.98 -15.78
C PRO A 362 -23.36 -9.34 -16.41
N ASP A 363 -24.22 -10.36 -16.27
CA ASP A 363 -23.96 -11.72 -16.79
C ASP A 363 -23.69 -11.73 -18.30
N GLN A 364 -24.44 -10.92 -19.05
CA GLN A 364 -24.15 -10.61 -20.44
C GLN A 364 -23.49 -9.23 -20.52
N ILE A 365 -22.20 -9.20 -20.85
CA ILE A 365 -21.47 -7.94 -21.07
C ILE A 365 -21.95 -7.31 -22.39
N PRO A 366 -22.45 -6.06 -22.39
CA PRO A 366 -22.83 -5.34 -23.62
C PRO A 366 -21.60 -4.95 -24.46
N ASP A 367 -21.82 -4.52 -25.71
CA ASP A 367 -20.74 -3.95 -26.54
C ASP A 367 -20.16 -2.69 -25.87
N LEU A 368 -18.94 -2.84 -25.35
CA LEU A 368 -18.24 -1.79 -24.61
C LEU A 368 -17.95 -0.55 -25.46
N ILE A 369 -17.88 -0.63 -26.80
CA ILE A 369 -17.78 0.57 -27.66
C ILE A 369 -19.09 1.34 -27.64
N LYS A 370 -20.23 0.66 -27.85
CA LYS A 370 -21.54 1.30 -27.73
C LYS A 370 -21.77 1.91 -26.34
N VAL A 371 -21.39 1.20 -25.27
CA VAL A 371 -21.48 1.71 -23.89
C VAL A 371 -20.64 2.99 -23.70
N ILE A 372 -19.43 3.05 -24.30
CA ILE A 372 -18.60 4.27 -24.28
C ILE A 372 -19.29 5.45 -24.98
N ASP A 373 -19.94 5.22 -26.13
CA ASP A 373 -20.52 6.29 -26.93
C ASP A 373 -21.90 6.75 -26.42
N ASP A 374 -22.74 5.84 -25.93
CA ASP A 374 -23.99 6.16 -25.24
C ASP A 374 -23.70 7.00 -23.97
N PHE A 375 -22.68 6.62 -23.19
CA PHE A 375 -22.23 7.36 -22.00
C PHE A 375 -21.70 8.77 -22.36
N LYS A 376 -20.96 8.92 -23.47
CA LYS A 376 -20.52 10.24 -23.97
C LYS A 376 -21.68 11.13 -24.38
N GLU A 377 -22.72 10.58 -25.01
CA GLU A 377 -23.88 11.36 -25.47
C GLU A 377 -24.78 11.76 -24.29
N TYR A 378 -25.00 10.88 -23.31
CA TYR A 378 -25.66 11.26 -22.06
C TYR A 378 -24.87 12.35 -21.30
N HIS A 379 -23.54 12.21 -21.25
CA HIS A 379 -22.64 13.20 -20.65
C HIS A 379 -22.10 14.24 -21.65
N LYS A 380 -22.88 14.60 -22.69
CA LYS A 380 -22.48 15.52 -23.77
C LYS A 380 -21.67 16.76 -23.32
N PRO A 381 -22.04 17.49 -22.25
CA PRO A 381 -21.32 18.70 -21.82
C PRO A 381 -19.88 18.46 -21.33
N ILE A 382 -19.54 17.24 -20.89
CA ILE A 382 -18.20 16.85 -20.41
C ILE A 382 -17.53 15.81 -21.32
N SER A 383 -18.18 15.42 -22.42
CA SER A 383 -17.71 14.41 -23.39
C SER A 383 -16.29 14.70 -23.90
N ASN A 384 -15.92 15.97 -24.06
CA ASN A 384 -14.58 16.41 -24.48
C ASN A 384 -13.46 16.16 -23.44
N LYS A 385 -13.81 15.76 -22.21
CA LYS A 385 -12.87 15.32 -21.16
C LYS A 385 -12.74 13.80 -21.12
N LEU A 386 -13.74 13.07 -21.61
CA LEU A 386 -13.71 11.61 -21.72
C LEU A 386 -12.77 11.21 -22.88
N CYS A 387 -11.98 10.16 -22.67
CA CYS A 387 -10.91 9.71 -23.57
C CYS A 387 -9.83 10.76 -23.89
N SER A 388 -9.58 11.73 -22.98
CA SER A 388 -8.63 12.84 -23.19
C SER A 388 -7.32 12.76 -22.39
N GLY A 389 -7.17 11.78 -21.49
CA GLY A 389 -6.06 11.73 -20.52
C GLY A 389 -6.12 12.79 -19.41
N ALA A 390 -7.29 13.40 -19.18
CA ALA A 390 -7.50 14.41 -18.14
C ALA A 390 -7.40 13.87 -16.70
N GLY A 391 -7.51 12.56 -16.49
CA GLY A 391 -7.60 11.91 -15.18
C GLY A 391 -6.53 12.35 -14.19
N LEU A 392 -5.25 12.45 -14.60
CA LEU A 392 -4.18 12.93 -13.72
C LEU A 392 -4.34 14.39 -13.28
N LYS A 393 -5.00 15.26 -14.05
CA LYS A 393 -5.33 16.65 -13.62
C LYS A 393 -6.55 16.67 -12.70
N LEU A 394 -7.45 15.70 -12.84
CA LEU A 394 -8.58 15.49 -11.92
C LEU A 394 -8.07 14.99 -10.55
N MET A 395 -7.11 14.06 -10.58
CA MET A 395 -6.31 13.57 -9.44
C MET A 395 -5.33 14.61 -8.84
N TYR A 396 -5.33 15.84 -9.37
CA TYR A 396 -4.68 16.99 -8.74
C TYR A 396 -5.69 17.80 -7.94
N LEU A 397 -6.87 18.08 -8.53
CA LEU A 397 -7.96 18.83 -7.89
C LEU A 397 -8.54 18.10 -6.68
N ASP A 398 -8.79 16.79 -6.76
CA ASP A 398 -9.23 15.99 -5.61
C ASP A 398 -8.20 16.05 -4.46
N SER A 399 -6.91 16.06 -4.78
CA SER A 399 -5.84 16.16 -3.80
C SER A 399 -5.66 17.56 -3.19
N GLN A 400 -6.15 18.62 -3.84
CA GLN A 400 -6.21 19.96 -3.21
C GLN A 400 -7.34 19.99 -2.18
N ILE A 401 -8.51 19.41 -2.52
CA ILE A 401 -9.64 19.26 -1.60
C ILE A 401 -9.19 18.42 -0.39
N ALA A 402 -8.58 17.25 -0.62
CA ALA A 402 -8.09 16.38 0.45
C ALA A 402 -7.05 17.06 1.36
N GLU A 403 -6.13 17.84 0.79
CA GLU A 403 -5.16 18.60 1.59
C GLU A 403 -5.84 19.60 2.53
N LEU A 404 -6.91 20.28 2.06
CA LEU A 404 -7.67 21.23 2.88
C LEU A 404 -8.54 20.53 3.94
N VAL A 405 -9.15 19.37 3.63
CA VAL A 405 -9.85 18.54 4.64
C VAL A 405 -8.86 18.13 5.74
N MET A 406 -7.72 17.54 5.37
CA MET A 406 -6.69 17.10 6.33
C MET A 406 -6.17 18.26 7.19
N LYS A 407 -5.92 19.44 6.60
CA LYS A 407 -5.55 20.65 7.35
C LYS A 407 -6.63 21.08 8.32
N SER A 408 -7.89 21.09 7.90
CA SER A 408 -9.01 21.51 8.73
C SER A 408 -9.19 20.59 9.95
N MET A 409 -9.17 19.27 9.75
CA MET A 409 -9.31 18.31 10.85
C MET A 409 -8.11 18.40 11.81
N MET A 410 -6.88 18.47 11.27
CA MET A 410 -5.67 18.64 12.07
C MET A 410 -5.65 19.95 12.88
N GLN A 411 -6.18 21.06 12.33
CA GLN A 411 -6.33 22.32 13.06
C GLN A 411 -7.31 22.21 14.25
N MET A 412 -8.33 21.36 14.14
CA MET A 412 -9.24 21.02 15.24
C MET A 412 -8.65 19.95 16.19
N SER A 413 -7.41 19.50 15.95
CA SER A 413 -6.76 18.36 16.63
C SER A 413 -7.51 17.02 16.46
N ILE A 414 -8.37 16.91 15.43
CA ILE A 414 -9.13 15.70 15.12
C ILE A 414 -8.32 14.83 14.15
N PRO A 415 -8.01 13.58 14.50
CA PRO A 415 -7.33 12.66 13.59
C PRO A 415 -8.26 12.25 12.44
N VAL A 416 -7.76 12.39 11.21
CA VAL A 416 -8.41 11.93 9.99
C VAL A 416 -7.40 11.15 9.13
N LEU A 417 -7.84 10.02 8.56
CA LEU A 417 -7.03 9.15 7.71
C LEU A 417 -7.59 9.18 6.28
N PRO A 418 -6.91 9.79 5.29
CA PRO A 418 -7.42 9.87 3.93
C PRO A 418 -7.23 8.55 3.18
N VAL A 419 -8.20 8.21 2.34
CA VAL A 419 -8.18 7.11 1.35
C VAL A 419 -8.58 7.72 0.00
N HIS A 420 -7.60 8.34 -0.65
CA HIS A 420 -7.79 9.16 -1.86
C HIS A 420 -8.78 10.32 -1.65
N ASP A 421 -10.05 10.09 -1.97
CA ASP A 421 -11.18 11.02 -1.91
C ASP A 421 -12.18 10.69 -0.78
N SER A 422 -12.04 9.55 -0.08
CA SER A 422 -12.74 9.29 1.19
C SER A 422 -11.85 9.53 2.42
N PHE A 423 -12.45 9.67 3.59
CA PHE A 423 -11.77 10.05 4.84
C PHE A 423 -12.32 9.26 6.03
N ILE A 424 -11.44 8.72 6.86
CA ILE A 424 -11.80 7.97 8.07
C ILE A 424 -11.51 8.83 9.30
N CYS A 425 -12.48 9.01 10.20
CA CYS A 425 -12.30 9.72 11.48
C CYS A 425 -13.02 9.00 12.63
N PRO A 426 -12.75 9.33 13.91
CA PRO A 426 -13.57 8.88 15.02
C PRO A 426 -15.04 9.27 14.80
N LYS A 427 -15.99 8.37 15.09
CA LYS A 427 -17.43 8.60 14.84
C LYS A 427 -17.99 9.85 15.54
N LEU A 428 -17.40 10.26 16.67
CA LEU A 428 -17.80 11.48 17.38
C LEU A 428 -17.66 12.76 16.53
N TYR A 429 -16.81 12.74 15.49
CA TYR A 429 -16.47 13.90 14.65
C TYR A 429 -16.94 13.75 13.20
N SER A 430 -18.01 12.98 12.96
CA SER A 430 -18.61 12.80 11.62
C SER A 430 -19.01 14.12 10.99
N ASP A 431 -19.56 15.03 11.79
CA ASP A 431 -20.23 16.22 11.33
C ASP A 431 -19.19 17.30 10.98
N GLU A 432 -18.14 17.46 11.79
CA GLU A 432 -16.98 18.29 11.48
C GLU A 432 -16.24 17.82 10.24
N LEU A 433 -16.17 16.49 10.00
CA LEU A 433 -15.60 15.93 8.76
C LEU A 433 -16.46 16.28 7.54
N ILE A 434 -17.78 16.13 7.62
CA ILE A 434 -18.71 16.47 6.55
C ILE A 434 -18.66 17.96 6.23
N ASP A 435 -18.68 18.83 7.24
CA ASP A 435 -18.56 20.28 7.05
C ASP A 435 -17.20 20.67 6.46
N ALA A 436 -16.11 20.02 6.87
CA ALA A 436 -14.80 20.20 6.25
C ALA A 436 -14.82 19.76 4.77
N MET A 437 -15.40 18.61 4.44
CA MET A 437 -15.52 18.12 3.06
C MET A 437 -16.36 19.07 2.18
N VAL A 438 -17.58 19.40 2.61
CA VAL A 438 -18.51 20.27 1.86
C VAL A 438 -17.93 21.68 1.67
N ARG A 439 -17.29 22.26 2.68
CA ARG A 439 -16.65 23.58 2.58
C ARG A 439 -15.46 23.58 1.63
N THR A 440 -14.53 22.64 1.79
CA THR A 440 -13.28 22.62 1.02
C THR A 440 -13.51 22.25 -0.45
N TYR A 441 -14.51 21.42 -0.74
CA TYR A 441 -14.98 21.22 -2.13
C TYR A 441 -15.45 22.54 -2.77
N ARG A 442 -16.30 23.31 -2.07
CA ARG A 442 -16.81 24.61 -2.55
C ARG A 442 -15.68 25.62 -2.76
N GLU A 443 -14.72 25.66 -1.84
CA GLU A 443 -13.52 26.51 -1.90
C GLU A 443 -12.67 26.21 -3.15
N VAL A 444 -12.30 24.95 -3.39
CA VAL A 444 -11.46 24.56 -4.55
C VAL A 444 -12.19 24.68 -5.88
N THR A 445 -13.52 24.51 -5.91
CA THR A 445 -14.32 24.66 -7.14
C THR A 445 -14.81 26.09 -7.39
N GLY A 446 -14.59 27.03 -6.47
CA GLY A 446 -15.07 28.43 -6.57
C GLY A 446 -16.60 28.58 -6.46
N ASN A 447 -17.30 27.51 -6.08
CA ASN A 447 -18.76 27.42 -6.09
C ASN A 447 -19.37 27.95 -4.80
N ASN A 448 -19.43 29.28 -4.67
CA ASN A 448 -20.01 29.99 -3.51
C ASN A 448 -21.55 29.88 -3.37
N GLN A 449 -22.22 28.96 -4.06
CA GLN A 449 -23.68 28.82 -3.99
C GLN A 449 -24.08 27.89 -2.84
N SER A 450 -24.95 28.36 -1.95
CA SER A 450 -25.25 27.72 -0.65
C SER A 450 -25.85 26.32 -0.73
N ASN A 451 -26.59 26.02 -1.80
CA ASN A 451 -27.52 24.90 -1.88
C ASN A 451 -26.96 23.65 -2.58
N ILE A 452 -25.63 23.51 -2.70
CA ILE A 452 -25.07 22.31 -3.36
C ILE A 452 -25.14 21.13 -2.41
N LYS A 453 -26.07 20.23 -2.71
CA LYS A 453 -26.34 18.96 -2.03
C LYS A 453 -25.35 17.89 -2.51
N TYR A 454 -24.08 18.03 -2.14
CA TYR A 454 -23.14 16.91 -2.26
C TYR A 454 -23.53 15.84 -1.25
N VAL A 455 -23.84 14.64 -1.74
CA VAL A 455 -24.07 13.48 -0.88
C VAL A 455 -22.70 12.94 -0.47
N VAL A 456 -22.20 13.43 0.66
CA VAL A 456 -21.16 12.72 1.41
C VAL A 456 -21.83 11.47 1.98
N GLN A 457 -21.30 10.30 1.64
CA GLN A 457 -21.81 9.02 2.14
C GLN A 457 -21.02 8.63 3.38
N ILE A 458 -21.68 8.58 4.54
CA ILE A 458 -21.09 8.00 5.76
C ILE A 458 -21.26 6.49 5.69
N LYS A 459 -20.16 5.76 5.82
CA LYS A 459 -20.16 4.33 6.16
C LYS A 459 -19.88 4.19 7.65
N GLU A 460 -20.72 3.43 8.34
CA GLU A 460 -20.55 3.14 9.76
C GLU A 460 -20.32 1.64 10.01
N PRO A 461 -19.78 1.24 11.16
CA PRO A 461 -19.78 -0.15 11.58
C PRO A 461 -21.21 -0.55 11.97
N ASN A 462 -21.83 -1.44 11.19
CA ASN A 462 -23.17 -1.98 11.46
C ASN A 462 -23.29 -2.49 12.91
N GLU A 463 -24.46 -2.35 13.53
CA GLU A 463 -24.66 -2.66 14.96
C GLU A 463 -24.54 -4.16 15.33
N TRP A 464 -24.32 -5.03 14.34
CA TRP A 464 -24.49 -6.49 14.44
C TRP A 464 -23.22 -7.30 14.69
N ASP A 465 -22.06 -6.67 14.94
CA ASP A 465 -20.86 -7.34 15.48
C ASP A 465 -21.02 -7.71 16.99
N ARG A 466 -22.23 -8.19 17.37
CA ARG A 466 -22.66 -8.43 18.76
C ARG A 466 -23.21 -9.84 19.01
N SER A 467 -23.39 -10.67 17.97
CA SER A 467 -23.92 -12.03 18.10
C SER A 467 -22.97 -13.07 17.51
N ASN A 468 -22.48 -13.99 18.35
CA ASN A 468 -21.86 -15.23 17.87
C ASN A 468 -22.92 -16.09 17.18
N GLY A 469 -22.63 -16.57 15.97
CA GLY A 469 -23.44 -17.58 15.27
C GLY A 469 -24.21 -17.03 14.07
N ASN A 470 -23.99 -17.68 12.93
CA ASN A 470 -24.64 -17.54 11.62
C ASN A 470 -25.95 -16.73 11.53
N GLU A 471 -25.93 -15.67 10.72
CA GLU A 471 -27.04 -15.43 9.79
C GLU A 471 -26.53 -14.79 8.49
N LEU A 472 -27.00 -15.30 7.34
CA LEU A 472 -26.52 -14.97 6.00
C LEU A 472 -27.41 -13.90 5.36
N PHE A 473 -26.91 -12.67 5.23
CA PHE A 473 -27.53 -11.66 4.36
C PHE A 473 -26.48 -10.84 3.59
N PRO A 474 -26.58 -10.76 2.25
CA PRO A 474 -25.69 -9.95 1.43
C PRO A 474 -26.24 -8.52 1.25
N ASP A 475 -25.49 -7.50 1.70
CA ASP A 475 -24.94 -6.46 0.80
C ASP A 475 -24.13 -5.41 1.58
N GLU A 476 -22.92 -5.11 1.09
CA GLU A 476 -22.38 -3.76 0.86
C GLU A 476 -20.94 -3.93 0.34
N ASP A 477 -20.81 -4.47 -0.87
CA ASP A 477 -19.52 -4.73 -1.51
C ASP A 477 -19.00 -3.48 -2.22
N TYR A 478 -18.37 -2.57 -1.47
CA TYR A 478 -17.77 -1.36 -2.03
C TYR A 478 -16.33 -1.58 -2.50
N TYR A 479 -16.22 -2.16 -3.69
CA TYR A 479 -15.11 -2.02 -4.64
C TYR A 479 -13.69 -2.19 -4.12
N SER A 480 -13.24 -3.45 -4.08
CA SER A 480 -11.98 -3.73 -4.78
C SER A 480 -12.12 -3.28 -6.25
N THR A 481 -11.06 -2.72 -6.84
CA THR A 481 -10.91 -2.71 -8.31
C THR A 481 -9.43 -2.68 -8.67
N PRO A 482 -9.07 -3.15 -9.87
CA PRO A 482 -7.86 -3.94 -10.04
C PRO A 482 -6.63 -3.05 -10.19
N ASP A 483 -5.51 -3.49 -9.61
CA ASP A 483 -4.13 -3.42 -10.11
C ASP A 483 -3.61 -2.12 -10.77
N TYR A 484 -4.30 -1.01 -10.55
CA TYR A 484 -3.75 0.33 -10.36
C TYR A 484 -3.67 0.64 -8.87
N THR A 485 -3.28 -0.38 -8.10
CA THR A 485 -2.45 -0.17 -6.93
C THR A 485 -1.18 0.56 -7.40
N GLU A 486 -1.22 1.89 -7.44
CA GLU A 486 -0.01 2.70 -7.50
C GLU A 486 0.95 2.34 -6.35
N ASP A 487 0.46 1.62 -5.32
CA ASP A 487 1.17 0.89 -4.26
C ASP A 487 1.67 -0.54 -4.57
N MET A 488 1.22 -1.31 -5.57
CA MET A 488 2.05 -2.42 -6.08
C MET A 488 3.21 -1.84 -6.88
N ASP A 489 2.96 -0.78 -7.65
CA ASP A 489 4.03 0.03 -8.23
C ASP A 489 4.89 0.67 -7.12
N LEU A 490 4.33 1.21 -6.03
CA LEU A 490 5.11 1.84 -4.95
C LEU A 490 5.85 0.81 -4.07
N ILE A 491 5.35 -0.42 -3.92
CA ILE A 491 6.03 -1.54 -3.25
C ILE A 491 7.16 -2.09 -4.15
N ASN A 492 6.93 -2.18 -5.46
CA ASN A 492 8.01 -2.42 -6.44
C ASN A 492 9.02 -1.24 -6.48
N HIS A 493 8.57 0.01 -6.30
CA HIS A 493 9.42 1.21 -6.26
C HIS A 493 10.08 1.48 -4.89
N LEU A 494 9.69 0.81 -3.80
CA LEU A 494 10.53 0.72 -2.61
C LEU A 494 11.85 -0.03 -2.92
N ILE A 495 11.93 -0.69 -4.09
CA ILE A 495 13.16 -1.22 -4.70
C ILE A 495 13.49 -0.53 -6.05
N LEU A 496 13.06 0.74 -6.24
CA LEU A 496 13.63 1.64 -7.26
C LEU A 496 14.87 2.37 -6.72
N VAL A 497 15.97 1.65 -6.85
CA VAL A 497 17.23 2.21 -7.35
C VAL A 497 16.96 3.00 -8.65
N ASP A 498 17.33 4.31 -8.73
CA ASP A 498 17.66 5.10 -9.95
C ASP A 498 18.09 6.63 -9.71
N SER A 499 19.20 7.16 -10.30
CA SER A 499 20.29 7.99 -9.61
C SER A 499 20.65 9.45 -10.00
N CYS A 500 21.29 10.15 -9.03
CA CYS A 500 22.43 11.13 -9.08
C CYS A 500 22.38 12.39 -10.00
N ASP A 501 23.16 13.46 -9.81
CA ASP A 501 24.52 13.63 -9.22
C ASP A 501 24.66 14.88 -8.28
N ARG A 502 25.85 15.05 -7.67
CA ARG A 502 26.52 16.20 -6.95
C ARG A 502 25.76 17.54 -6.68
N SER A 503 26.05 18.31 -5.61
CA SER A 503 27.23 18.39 -4.71
C SER A 503 26.89 18.76 -3.25
N ASN A 504 27.93 19.02 -2.42
CA ASN A 504 27.95 19.54 -1.04
C ASN A 504 26.89 20.65 -0.75
N ASP A 505 26.37 20.84 0.47
CA ASP A 505 27.12 21.21 1.70
C ASP A 505 26.53 20.64 3.02
N GLU A 506 27.20 20.96 4.14
CA GLU A 506 26.83 20.58 5.51
C GLU A 506 25.68 21.45 6.05
N ASP A 507 24.73 20.85 6.79
CA ASP A 507 24.24 21.45 8.05
C ASP A 507 23.56 20.41 8.96
N THR A 508 23.33 20.81 10.21
CA THR A 508 22.93 20.02 11.37
C THR A 508 21.42 19.79 11.48
N ALA A 509 21.03 18.61 11.97
CA ALA A 509 19.62 18.25 12.21
C ALA A 509 19.40 17.73 13.63
N ASN A 510 18.38 18.26 14.32
CA ASN A 510 18.12 18.05 15.74
C ASN A 510 17.59 16.60 16.02
N PRO A 511 18.24 15.77 16.85
CA PRO A 511 18.08 14.31 16.82
C PRO A 511 16.94 13.73 17.68
N LEU A 512 15.87 14.47 17.98
CA LEU A 512 14.79 14.03 18.88
C LEU A 512 13.37 14.25 18.32
N CYS A 513 12.88 13.29 17.52
CA CYS A 513 11.47 12.84 17.37
C CYS A 513 11.26 12.07 16.04
N ASN A 514 11.75 10.83 15.93
CA ASN A 514 11.53 9.96 14.76
C ASN A 514 11.52 8.44 15.08
N ARG A 515 11.30 8.06 16.36
CA ARG A 515 11.09 6.66 16.76
C ARG A 515 9.67 6.21 16.41
N ILE A 516 9.49 4.94 16.06
CA ILE A 516 8.16 4.36 15.89
C ILE A 516 7.57 4.10 17.28
N VAL A 517 6.45 4.74 17.61
CA VAL A 517 5.76 4.52 18.89
C VAL A 517 5.00 3.19 18.80
N THR A 518 5.41 2.21 19.60
CA THR A 518 4.87 0.85 19.59
C THR A 518 3.42 0.82 20.11
N PRO A 519 2.43 0.39 19.30
CA PRO A 519 1.21 -0.18 19.85
C PRO A 519 1.54 -1.56 20.45
N HIS A 520 0.67 -2.13 21.28
CA HIS A 520 0.85 -3.51 21.79
C HIS A 520 0.80 -4.60 20.70
N ARG A 521 0.51 -4.22 19.46
CA ARG A 521 0.44 -5.08 18.27
C ARG A 521 1.04 -4.31 17.09
N LEU A 522 2.07 -4.86 16.44
CA LEU A 522 2.77 -4.24 15.31
C LEU A 522 2.11 -4.52 13.95
N HIS A 523 1.44 -5.67 13.83
CA HIS A 523 0.87 -6.17 12.58
C HIS A 523 -0.44 -6.92 12.81
N ILE A 524 -1.17 -7.21 11.73
CA ILE A 524 -2.23 -8.24 11.72
C ILE A 524 -2.12 -9.14 10.50
N GLU A 525 -2.57 -10.37 10.67
CA GLU A 525 -2.88 -11.31 9.60
C GLU A 525 -4.38 -11.59 9.63
N VAL A 526 -5.06 -11.43 8.49
CA VAL A 526 -6.51 -11.58 8.33
C VAL A 526 -6.78 -12.71 7.35
N PRO A 527 -7.52 -13.77 7.73
CA PRO A 527 -7.80 -14.90 6.84
C PRO A 527 -8.67 -14.48 5.66
N ILE A 528 -8.43 -15.10 4.50
CA ILE A 528 -9.22 -14.93 3.28
C ILE A 528 -10.05 -16.19 3.07
N GLN A 529 -11.36 -16.03 2.90
CA GLN A 529 -12.27 -17.11 2.53
C GLN A 529 -12.69 -16.94 1.08
N TYR A 530 -12.42 -17.96 0.26
CA TYR A 530 -12.90 -18.02 -1.12
C TYR A 530 -14.31 -18.61 -1.14
N THR A 531 -15.21 -17.95 -1.88
CA THR A 531 -16.65 -18.26 -1.93
C THR A 531 -17.14 -18.37 -3.37
#